data_AF-A0A1W1WV45-F1
#
_entry.id   AF-A0A1W1WV45-F1
#
_cell.length_a   1.000
_cell.length_b   1.000
_cell.length_c   1.000
_cell.angle_alpha   90.00
_cell.angle_beta   90.00
_cell.angle_gamma   90.00
#
_symmetry.space_group_name_H-M   'P 1'
#
loop_
_entity.id
_entity.type
_entity.pdbx_description
1 polymer ?
#
loop_
_entity_poly.entity_id
_entity_poly.type
_entity_poly.pdbx_seq_one_letter_code
_entity_poly.pdbx_strand_id
1 'polypeptide(L)'
;MRRDPVTLIHEALETLGLPPMVSYKEIKERYRELSKRYHPDRGDESEKMAQINHAYEILKNYIENYKFSFSQEEILKQFPFEEYVNKFRF
;
A
#
# COMPACT_ATOMS: atom_id res chain seq x y z
N MET A 1 21.24 9.29 -11.07
CA MET A 1 21.19 8.51 -9.81
C MET A 1 19.93 7.67 -9.82
N ARG A 2 20.01 6.36 -9.56
CA ARG A 2 18.80 5.56 -9.29
C ARG A 2 18.22 6.03 -7.95
N ARG A 3 16.94 6.38 -7.90
CA ARG A 3 16.26 6.59 -6.62
C ARG A 3 16.22 5.26 -5.86
N ASP A 4 16.43 5.32 -4.56
CA ASP A 4 16.32 4.17 -3.68
C ASP A 4 14.85 3.71 -3.59
N PRO A 5 14.56 2.39 -3.64
CA PRO A 5 13.20 1.86 -3.56
C PRO A 5 12.46 2.24 -2.28
N VAL A 6 13.15 2.37 -1.14
CA VAL A 6 12.51 2.71 0.13
C VAL A 6 11.93 4.13 0.04
N THR A 7 12.75 5.08 -0.38
CA THR A 7 12.36 6.49 -0.57
C THR A 7 11.17 6.61 -1.53
N LEU A 8 11.20 5.87 -2.65
CA LEU A 8 10.11 5.89 -3.64
C LEU A 8 8.76 5.42 -3.07
N ILE A 9 8.77 4.37 -2.24
CA ILE A 9 7.56 3.84 -1.59
C ILE A 9 7.03 4.83 -0.55
N HIS A 10 7.92 5.42 0.25
CA HIS A 10 7.53 6.42 1.25
C HIS A 10 6.91 7.68 0.60
N GLU A 11 7.53 8.22 -0.46
CA GLU A 11 6.97 9.33 -1.23
C GLU A 11 5.58 9.00 -1.82
N ALA A 12 5.40 7.76 -2.29
CA ALA A 12 4.11 7.31 -2.82
C ALA A 12 3.02 7.22 -1.72
N LEU A 13 3.37 6.75 -0.52
CA LEU A 13 2.47 6.75 0.64
C LEU A 13 2.08 8.18 1.04
N GLU A 14 3.04 9.09 1.09
CA GLU A 14 2.80 10.52 1.40
C GLU A 14 1.88 11.17 0.36
N THR A 15 2.10 10.89 -0.92
CA THR A 15 1.27 11.40 -2.03
C THR A 15 -0.20 10.96 -1.89
N LEU A 16 -0.44 9.72 -1.46
CA LEU A 16 -1.79 9.22 -1.20
C LEU A 16 -2.31 9.60 0.21
N GLY A 17 -1.45 10.14 1.08
CA GLY A 17 -1.76 10.43 2.48
C GLY A 17 -2.09 9.19 3.29
N LEU A 18 -1.29 8.12 3.12
CA LEU A 18 -1.45 6.83 3.80
C LEU A 18 -0.35 6.61 4.85
N PRO A 19 -0.66 5.91 5.96
CA PRO A 19 0.35 5.50 6.93
C PRO A 19 1.24 4.38 6.37
N PRO A 20 2.43 4.14 6.97
CA PRO A 20 3.32 3.04 6.57
C PRO A 20 2.72 1.64 6.72
N MET A 21 1.79 1.48 7.67
CA MET A 21 1.06 0.22 7.89
C MET A 21 -0.32 0.35 7.27
N VAL A 22 -0.46 -0.17 6.05
CA VAL A 22 -1.70 -0.07 5.26
C VAL A 22 -1.88 -1.33 4.41
N SER A 23 -3.12 -1.78 4.26
CA SER A 23 -3.48 -2.89 3.40
C SER A 23 -3.68 -2.45 1.94
N TYR A 24 -3.56 -3.39 1.01
CA TYR A 24 -3.85 -3.13 -0.40
C TYR A 24 -5.29 -2.64 -0.64
N LYS A 25 -6.23 -3.10 0.19
CA LYS A 25 -7.63 -2.65 0.14
C LYS A 25 -7.74 -1.17 0.46
N GLU A 26 -7.12 -0.72 1.55
CA GLU A 26 -7.10 0.69 1.96
C GLU A 26 -6.39 1.58 0.92
N ILE A 27 -5.29 1.10 0.33
CA ILE A 27 -4.62 1.80 -0.78
C ILE A 27 -5.60 2.03 -1.95
N LYS A 28 -6.34 1.00 -2.35
CA LYS A 28 -7.33 1.09 -3.44
C LYS A 28 -8.49 2.02 -3.11
N GLU A 29 -9.00 1.95 -1.90
CA GLU A 29 -10.09 2.82 -1.43
C GLU A 29 -9.64 4.28 -1.47
N ARG A 30 -8.47 4.56 -0.89
CA ARG A 30 -7.88 5.90 -0.88
C ARG A 30 -7.61 6.45 -2.28
N TYR A 31 -7.06 5.63 -3.17
CA TYR A 31 -6.85 5.99 -4.57
C TYR A 31 -8.18 6.40 -5.23
N ARG A 32 -9.24 5.59 -5.09
CA ARG A 32 -10.56 5.89 -5.67
C ARG A 32 -11.16 7.19 -5.14
N GLU A 33 -11.00 7.48 -3.85
CA GLU A 33 -11.43 8.75 -3.27
C GLU A 33 -10.69 9.94 -3.88
N LEU A 34 -9.36 9.85 -3.99
CA LEU A 34 -8.51 10.86 -4.59
C LEU A 34 -8.84 11.07 -6.06
N SER A 35 -9.00 10.01 -6.84
CA SER A 35 -9.36 10.10 -8.26
C SER A 35 -10.71 10.77 -8.48
N LYS A 36 -11.71 10.52 -7.61
CA LYS A 36 -13.01 11.21 -7.68
C LYS A 36 -12.88 12.70 -7.33
N ARG A 37 -11.98 13.05 -6.41
CA ARG A 37 -11.76 14.43 -5.98
C ARG A 37 -11.03 15.24 -7.05
N TYR A 38 -9.95 14.68 -7.60
CA TYR A 38 -9.01 15.35 -8.51
C TYR A 38 -9.25 15.00 -9.98
N HIS A 39 -10.42 14.48 -10.35
CA HIS A 39 -10.70 14.08 -11.73
C HIS A 39 -10.57 15.27 -12.68
N PRO A 40 -9.84 15.16 -13.82
CA PRO A 40 -9.61 16.29 -14.73
C PRO A 40 -10.90 16.88 -15.31
N ASP A 41 -11.96 16.08 -15.46
CA ASP A 41 -13.28 16.57 -15.88
C ASP A 41 -13.88 17.62 -14.92
N ARG A 42 -13.38 17.73 -13.68
CA ARG A 42 -13.86 18.67 -12.66
C ARG A 42 -13.03 19.95 -12.58
N GLY A 43 -11.94 20.06 -13.33
CA GLY A 43 -11.08 21.25 -13.36
C GLY A 43 -9.63 20.95 -13.71
N ASP A 44 -8.78 21.97 -13.64
CA ASP A 44 -7.37 21.90 -14.03
C ASP A 44 -6.46 21.28 -12.94
N GLU A 45 -6.87 20.14 -12.36
CA GLU A 45 -6.08 19.38 -11.38
C GLU A 45 -5.39 18.15 -12.01
N SER A 46 -5.15 18.23 -13.33
CA SER A 46 -4.55 17.16 -14.14
C SER A 46 -3.18 16.71 -13.60
N GLU A 47 -2.36 17.66 -13.15
CA GLU A 47 -1.04 17.38 -12.55
C GLU A 47 -1.16 16.59 -11.23
N LYS A 48 -2.10 16.96 -10.36
CA LYS A 48 -2.33 16.22 -9.10
C LYS A 48 -2.82 14.81 -9.38
N MET A 49 -3.72 14.65 -10.35
CA MET A 49 -4.20 13.32 -10.74
C MET A 49 -3.08 12.45 -11.31
N ALA A 50 -2.16 13.03 -12.10
CA ALA A 50 -0.99 12.32 -12.59
C ALA A 50 -0.07 11.85 -11.44
N GLN A 51 0.16 12.69 -10.42
CA GLN A 51 0.93 12.32 -9.22
C GLN A 51 0.26 11.17 -8.44
N ILE A 52 -1.06 11.24 -8.24
CA ILE A 52 -1.85 10.21 -7.57
C ILE A 52 -1.76 8.87 -8.32
N ASN A 53 -1.92 8.90 -9.64
CA ASN A 53 -1.80 7.70 -10.48
C ASN A 53 -0.40 7.09 -10.38
N HIS A 54 0.64 7.91 -10.46
CA HIS A 54 2.02 7.44 -10.37
C HIS A 54 2.34 6.82 -9.00
N ALA A 55 1.90 7.46 -7.91
CA ALA A 55 2.06 6.92 -6.56
C ALA A 55 1.34 5.58 -6.38
N TYR A 56 0.10 5.47 -6.89
CA TYR A 56 -0.64 4.22 -6.85
C TYR A 56 0.06 3.08 -7.62
N GLU A 57 0.58 3.36 -8.81
CA GLU A 57 1.31 2.36 -9.61
C GLU A 57 2.59 1.89 -8.92
N ILE A 58 3.32 2.77 -8.24
CA ILE A 58 4.49 2.38 -7.43
C ILE A 58 4.09 1.36 -6.35
N LEU A 59 3.07 1.69 -5.55
CA LEU A 59 2.63 0.83 -4.44
C LEU A 59 2.04 -0.48 -4.97
N LYS A 60 1.23 -0.42 -6.03
CA LYS A 60 0.65 -1.60 -6.67
C LYS A 60 1.74 -2.53 -7.19
N ASN A 61 2.74 -2.01 -7.89
CA ASN A 61 3.87 -2.82 -8.39
C ASN A 61 4.67 -3.43 -7.24
N TYR A 62 4.91 -2.68 -6.14
CA TYR A 62 5.58 -3.22 -4.96
C TYR A 62 4.83 -4.43 -4.38
N ILE A 63 3.50 -4.31 -4.24
CA ILE A 63 2.65 -5.37 -3.68
C ILE A 63 2.52 -6.56 -4.63
N GLU A 64 2.30 -6.33 -5.93
CA GLU A 64 2.14 -7.40 -6.93
C GLU A 64 3.41 -8.23 -7.13
N ASN A 65 4.58 -7.64 -6.89
CA ASN A 65 5.87 -8.33 -6.96
C ASN A 65 6.38 -8.81 -5.59
N TYR A 66 5.60 -8.61 -4.52
CA TYR A 66 5.96 -9.08 -3.20
C TYR A 66 5.91 -10.62 -3.17
N LYS A 67 7.02 -11.24 -2.76
CA LYS A 67 7.12 -12.70 -2.65
C LYS A 67 6.68 -13.11 -1.26
N PHE A 68 5.66 -13.96 -1.19
CA PHE A 68 5.18 -14.57 0.04
C PHE A 68 5.90 -15.89 0.30
N SER A 69 6.22 -16.18 1.56
CA SER A 69 6.56 -17.53 2.02
C SER A 69 5.37 -18.09 2.79
N PHE A 70 4.78 -19.19 2.31
CA PHE A 70 3.73 -19.90 3.04
C PHE A 70 4.27 -20.77 4.18
N SER A 71 5.42 -20.37 4.76
CA SER A 71 5.97 -21.02 5.95
C SER A 71 5.08 -20.77 7.17
N GLN A 72 5.06 -21.71 8.10
CA GLN A 72 4.33 -21.56 9.35
C GLN A 72 4.76 -20.29 10.12
N GLU A 73 6.05 -19.94 10.07
CA GLU A 73 6.59 -18.74 10.72
C GLU A 73 6.00 -17.45 10.13
N GLU A 74 5.95 -17.30 8.80
CA GLU A 74 5.36 -16.11 8.16
C GLU A 74 3.86 -16.01 8.42
N ILE A 75 3.14 -17.13 8.37
CA ILE A 75 1.70 -17.16 8.65
C ILE A 75 1.42 -16.72 10.10
N LEU A 76 2.17 -17.24 11.08
CA LEU A 76 1.97 -16.88 12.50
C LEU A 76 2.31 -15.42 12.80
N LYS A 77 3.27 -14.80 12.08
CA LYS A 77 3.54 -13.35 12.18
C LYS A 77 2.34 -12.50 11.77
N GLN A 78 1.54 -12.96 10.81
CA GLN A 78 0.32 -12.26 10.36
C GLN A 78 -0.89 -12.55 11.25
N PHE A 79 -0.90 -13.68 11.97
CA PHE A 79 -1.97 -14.09 12.87
C PHE A 79 -1.44 -14.35 14.29
N PRO A 80 -0.98 -13.32 15.02
CA PRO A 80 -0.32 -13.50 16.32
C PRO A 80 -1.23 -14.15 17.38
N PHE A 81 -2.56 -14.03 17.26
CA PHE A 81 -3.50 -14.68 18.16
C PHE A 81 -3.49 -16.22 18.02
N GLU A 82 -3.28 -16.75 16.82
CA GLU A 82 -3.22 -18.20 16.58
C GLU A 82 -1.93 -18.81 17.17
N GLU A 83 -0.83 -18.05 17.20
CA GLU A 83 0.39 -18.48 17.89
C GLU A 83 0.14 -18.67 19.39
N TYR A 84 -0.62 -17.75 20.00
CA TYR A 84 -0.96 -17.80 21.42
C TYR A 84 -1.84 -19.02 21.75
N VAL A 85 -2.89 -19.28 20.96
CA VAL A 85 -3.77 -20.44 21.18
C VAL A 85 -3.01 -21.77 21.10
N ASN A 86 -2.04 -21.89 20.18
CA ASN A 86 -1.23 -23.10 20.06
C ASN A 86 -0.24 -23.28 21.23
N LYS A 87 0.29 -22.19 21.82
CA LYS A 87 1.22 -22.27 22.96
C LYS A 87 0.53 -22.60 24.30
N PHE A 88 -0.76 -22.30 24.45
CA PHE A 88 -1.47 -22.40 25.73
C PHE A 88 -2.68 -23.35 25.73
N ARG A 89 -2.84 -24.17 24.69
CA ARG A 89 -3.77 -25.32 24.73
C ARG A 89 -3.16 -26.44 25.57
N PHE A 90 -3.68 -26.60 26.80
CA PHE A 90 -3.54 -27.81 27.62
C PHE A 90 -4.43 -28.93 27.09
#